data_AF-A0A8T3X4U7-F1
#
_entry.id   AF-A0A8T3X4U7-F1
#
_cell.length_a   1.000
_cell.length_b   1.000
_cell.length_c   1.000
_cell.angle_alpha   90.00
_cell.angle_beta   90.00
_cell.angle_gamma   90.00
#
_symmetry.space_group_name_H-M   'P 1'
#
loop_
_entity.id
_entity.type
_entity.pdbx_description
1 polymer ?
#
loop_
_entity_poly.entity_id
_entity_poly.type
_entity_poly.pdbx_seq_one_letter_code
_entity_poly.pdbx_strand_id
1 'polypeptide(L)'
;MKPQKNNKGNEVRRRKTVGFSSSKGDVTKAQDLALAVTNLISLEEHLAFTAMKTGNSDFHEMAKAVRKIRIMCLRNLIGEPAGELWCSSKHALSAMMRLFEVASKEEGKKCEEYMKAAFDLYQLFWLFKEIGNDGTKTKKA
;
A
#
# COMPACT_ATOMS: atom_id res chain seq x y z
N MET A 1 5.74 7.25 -57.11
CA MET A 1 6.30 7.73 -55.83
C MET A 1 5.66 9.07 -55.47
N LYS A 2 4.65 9.06 -54.59
CA LYS A 2 3.97 10.20 -53.92
C LYS A 2 3.20 9.62 -52.71
N PRO A 3 2.89 10.41 -51.67
CA PRO A 3 3.34 10.15 -50.30
C PRO A 3 2.32 9.40 -49.41
N GLN A 4 2.84 8.76 -48.36
CA GLN A 4 2.08 8.15 -47.26
C GLN A 4 1.21 9.20 -46.54
N LYS A 5 -0.09 8.93 -46.47
CA LYS A 5 -1.01 9.64 -45.56
C LYS A 5 -1.00 8.95 -44.20
N ASN A 6 -0.21 9.50 -43.28
CA ASN A 6 -0.33 9.25 -41.84
C ASN A 6 -1.59 9.95 -41.33
N ASN A 7 -2.63 9.19 -40.93
CA ASN A 7 -3.63 9.71 -40.00
C ASN A 7 -4.52 8.59 -39.38
N LYS A 8 -4.12 8.03 -38.23
CA LYS A 8 -5.00 7.55 -37.15
C LYS A 8 -4.11 7.57 -35.89
N GLY A 9 -4.12 8.57 -35.01
CA GLY A 9 -5.27 9.34 -34.52
C GLY A 9 -5.73 8.72 -33.21
N ASN A 10 -5.12 9.14 -32.11
CA ASN A 10 -5.60 9.07 -30.73
C ASN A 10 -6.22 7.75 -30.25
N GLU A 11 -5.38 6.79 -29.88
CA GLU A 11 -5.72 5.89 -28.79
C GLU A 11 -5.09 6.45 -27.50
N VAL A 12 -5.66 7.57 -27.04
CA VAL A 12 -5.41 8.09 -25.71
C VAL A 12 -5.88 7.02 -24.74
N ARG A 13 -4.89 6.27 -24.25
CA ARG A 13 -4.90 5.35 -23.12
C ARG A 13 -5.96 5.77 -22.12
N ARG A 14 -7.18 5.22 -22.23
CA ARG A 14 -8.18 5.29 -21.17
C ARG A 14 -7.52 4.65 -19.96
N ARG A 15 -7.06 5.46 -19.01
CA ARG A 15 -6.84 4.99 -17.65
C ARG A 15 -8.19 4.41 -17.23
N LYS A 16 -8.30 3.07 -17.25
CA LYS A 16 -9.41 2.39 -16.57
C LYS A 16 -9.30 2.88 -15.13
N THR A 17 -10.21 3.77 -14.73
CA THR A 17 -10.44 4.00 -13.32
C THR A 17 -10.75 2.62 -12.75
N VAL A 18 -9.93 2.17 -11.79
CA VAL A 18 -10.13 0.90 -11.12
C VAL A 18 -11.46 1.03 -10.38
N GLY A 19 -12.54 0.55 -11.02
CA GLY A 19 -13.88 0.59 -10.47
C GLY A 19 -13.98 -0.43 -9.36
N PHE A 20 -14.04 0.05 -8.11
CA PHE A 20 -14.19 -0.78 -6.93
C PHE A 20 -15.64 -1.32 -6.89
N SER A 21 -15.87 -2.53 -7.39
CA SER A 21 -17.18 -3.20 -7.26
C SER A 21 -17.27 -3.96 -5.92
N SER A 22 -17.21 -3.26 -4.80
CA SER A 22 -17.54 -3.84 -3.48
C SER A 22 -18.67 -3.04 -2.83
N SER A 23 -19.37 -3.64 -1.86
CA SER A 23 -20.34 -2.88 -1.07
C SER A 23 -19.63 -1.73 -0.36
N LYS A 24 -20.32 -0.59 -0.14
CA LYS A 24 -19.73 0.58 0.53
C LYS A 24 -19.09 0.21 1.89
N GLY A 25 -19.69 -0.74 2.61
CA GLY A 25 -19.16 -1.23 3.89
C GLY A 25 -17.83 -1.99 3.75
N ASP A 26 -17.67 -2.78 2.69
CA ASP A 26 -16.43 -3.50 2.41
C ASP A 26 -15.26 -2.55 2.08
N VAL A 27 -15.56 -1.43 1.41
CA VAL A 27 -14.56 -0.39 1.10
C VAL A 27 -14.04 0.26 2.37
N THR A 28 -14.93 0.74 3.23
CA THR A 28 -14.56 1.43 4.47
C THR A 28 -13.73 0.52 5.38
N LYS A 29 -14.16 -0.73 5.57
CA LYS A 29 -13.41 -1.71 6.38
C LYS A 29 -12.01 -1.98 5.83
N ALA A 30 -11.85 -2.09 4.50
CA ALA A 30 -10.54 -2.32 3.90
C ALA A 30 -9.61 -1.10 4.08
N GLN A 31 -10.15 0.11 3.96
CA GLN A 31 -9.39 1.35 4.21
C GLN A 31 -8.93 1.44 5.66
N ASP A 32 -9.83 1.16 6.62
CA ASP A 32 -9.49 1.14 8.04
C ASP A 32 -8.40 0.11 8.36
N LEU A 33 -8.49 -1.08 7.76
CA LEU A 33 -7.45 -2.10 7.89
C LEU A 33 -6.11 -1.67 7.27
N ALA A 34 -6.11 -0.95 6.15
CA ALA A 34 -4.89 -0.44 5.53
C ALA A 34 -4.19 0.58 6.45
N LEU A 35 -4.95 1.49 7.07
CA LEU A 35 -4.42 2.44 8.05
C LEU A 35 -3.96 1.75 9.33
N ALA A 36 -4.71 0.76 9.82
CA ALA A 36 -4.30 -0.05 10.98
C ALA A 36 -2.97 -0.77 10.73
N VAL A 37 -2.81 -1.43 9.56
CA VAL A 37 -1.55 -2.08 9.17
C VAL A 37 -0.41 -1.07 9.14
N THR A 38 -0.64 0.10 8.54
CA THR A 38 0.34 1.19 8.44
C THR A 38 0.84 1.64 9.82
N ASN A 39 -0.09 1.89 10.74
CA ASN A 39 0.24 2.31 12.10
C ASN A 39 0.93 1.21 12.90
N LEU A 40 0.55 -0.06 12.72
CA LEU A 40 1.20 -1.20 13.37
C LEU A 40 2.64 -1.41 12.87
N ILE A 41 2.93 -1.14 11.59
CA ILE A 41 4.31 -1.11 11.07
C ILE A 41 5.11 -0.02 11.79
N SER A 42 4.55 1.20 11.91
CA SER A 42 5.20 2.30 12.63
C SER A 42 5.47 1.95 14.09
N LEU A 43 4.49 1.34 14.77
CA LEU A 43 4.64 0.98 16.18
C LEU A 43 5.71 -0.10 16.39
N GLU A 44 5.77 -1.11 15.51
CA GLU A 44 6.81 -2.14 15.52
C GLU A 44 8.21 -1.54 15.38
N GLU A 45 8.37 -0.58 14.45
CA GLU A 45 9.63 0.15 14.24
C GLU A 45 10.03 0.96 15.50
N HIS A 46 9.08 1.70 16.08
CA HIS A 46 9.35 2.49 17.30
C HIS A 46 9.74 1.60 18.48
N LEU A 47 9.07 0.47 18.69
CA LEU A 47 9.43 -0.47 19.76
C LEU A 47 10.82 -1.08 19.54
N ALA A 48 11.17 -1.41 18.30
CA ALA A 48 12.52 -1.88 17.96
C ALA A 48 13.58 -0.82 18.26
N PHE A 49 13.33 0.45 17.90
CA PHE A 49 14.24 1.54 18.25
C PHE A 49 14.35 1.76 19.76
N THR A 50 13.24 1.69 20.50
CA THR A 50 13.25 1.82 21.96
C THR A 50 14.06 0.70 22.61
N ALA A 51 13.92 -0.54 22.15
CA ALA A 51 14.74 -1.66 22.63
C ALA A 51 16.24 -1.36 22.46
N MET A 52 16.65 -0.86 21.29
CA MET A 52 18.05 -0.51 21.01
C MET A 52 18.54 0.68 21.85
N LYS A 53 17.71 1.70 22.05
CA LYS A 53 18.07 2.90 22.82
C LYS A 53 18.18 2.65 24.32
N THR A 54 17.34 1.75 24.84
CA THR A 54 17.24 1.49 26.29
C THR A 54 18.02 0.25 26.73
N GLY A 55 18.38 -0.63 25.79
CA GLY A 55 18.92 -1.95 26.11
C GLY A 55 17.89 -2.91 26.72
N ASN A 56 16.62 -2.51 26.85
CA ASN A 56 15.57 -3.34 27.43
C ASN A 56 14.93 -4.24 26.36
N SER A 57 15.13 -5.56 26.50
CA SER A 57 14.58 -6.58 25.60
C SER A 57 13.06 -6.71 25.64
N ASP A 58 12.38 -6.23 26.69
CA ASP A 58 10.91 -6.30 26.80
C ASP A 58 10.22 -5.59 25.63
N PHE A 59 10.80 -4.49 25.14
CA PHE A 59 10.27 -3.78 23.97
C PHE A 59 10.36 -4.63 22.69
N HIS A 60 11.32 -5.56 22.60
CA HIS A 60 11.39 -6.51 21.50
C HIS A 60 10.25 -7.53 21.55
N GLU A 61 9.90 -8.03 22.74
CA GLU A 61 8.75 -8.92 22.92
C GLU A 61 7.42 -8.19 22.64
N MET A 62 7.30 -6.93 23.04
CA MET A 62 6.16 -6.08 22.64
C MET A 62 6.08 -5.93 21.11
N ALA A 63 7.21 -5.69 20.42
CA ALA A 63 7.25 -5.60 18.96
C ALA A 63 6.81 -6.91 18.29
N LYS A 64 7.12 -8.08 18.88
CA LYS A 64 6.62 -9.38 18.41
C LYS A 64 5.10 -9.50 18.58
N ALA A 65 4.53 -9.01 19.68
CA ALA A 65 3.09 -9.01 19.88
C ALA A 65 2.38 -8.11 18.84
N VAL A 66 2.88 -6.89 18.62
CA VAL A 66 2.39 -5.97 17.58
C VAL A 66 2.47 -6.60 16.19
N ARG A 67 3.59 -7.27 15.88
CA ARG A 67 3.78 -7.99 14.61
C ARG A 67 2.68 -9.03 14.35
N LYS A 68 2.24 -9.77 15.38
CA LYS A 68 1.16 -10.77 15.26
C LYS A 68 -0.17 -10.11 14.87
N ILE A 69 -0.51 -8.98 15.51
CA ILE A 69 -1.72 -8.19 15.18
C ILE A 69 -1.63 -7.67 13.75
N ARG A 70 -0.48 -7.11 13.34
CA ARG A 70 -0.27 -6.63 11.96
C ARG A 70 -0.47 -7.75 10.93
N ILE A 71 0.09 -8.93 11.16
CA ILE A 71 -0.06 -10.08 10.25
C ILE A 71 -1.54 -10.46 10.11
N MET A 72 -2.28 -10.52 11.21
CA MET A 72 -3.72 -10.79 11.19
C MET A 72 -4.47 -9.73 10.37
N CYS A 73 -4.24 -8.44 10.63
CA CYS A 73 -4.88 -7.35 9.87
C CYS A 73 -4.55 -7.42 8.38
N LEU A 74 -3.28 -7.69 8.03
CA LEU A 74 -2.84 -7.79 6.65
C LEU A 74 -3.46 -9.01 5.94
N ARG A 75 -3.54 -10.17 6.61
CA ARG A 75 -4.28 -11.36 6.10
C ARG A 75 -5.73 -11.02 5.76
N ASN A 76 -6.41 -10.31 6.66
CA ASN A 76 -7.81 -9.92 6.46
C ASN A 76 -7.98 -8.86 5.36
N LEU A 77 -6.93 -8.12 5.02
CA LEU A 77 -6.96 -7.05 4.03
C LEU A 77 -6.64 -7.53 2.61
N ILE A 78 -5.60 -8.36 2.45
CA ILE A 78 -5.09 -8.78 1.12
C ILE A 78 -5.13 -10.30 0.89
N GLY A 79 -5.60 -11.10 1.84
CA GLY A 79 -5.58 -12.56 1.73
C GLY A 79 -4.16 -13.11 1.74
N GLU A 80 -3.90 -14.16 0.96
CA GLU A 80 -2.58 -14.77 0.77
C GLU A 80 -2.14 -14.66 -0.71
N PRO A 81 -1.69 -13.48 -1.15
CA PRO A 81 -1.31 -13.27 -2.55
C PRO A 81 -0.01 -14.01 -2.90
N ALA A 82 0.16 -14.35 -4.17
CA ALA A 82 1.34 -15.06 -4.66
C ALA A 82 2.60 -14.17 -4.68
N GLY A 83 3.76 -14.80 -4.51
CA GLY A 83 5.07 -14.15 -4.62
C GLY A 83 5.29 -13.06 -3.56
N GLU A 84 5.92 -11.97 -3.98
CA GLU A 84 6.31 -10.86 -3.09
C GLU A 84 5.19 -9.87 -2.79
N LEU A 85 3.99 -10.04 -3.36
CA LEU A 85 2.88 -9.07 -3.23
C LEU A 85 2.51 -8.80 -1.76
N TRP A 86 2.63 -9.82 -0.90
CA TRP A 86 2.46 -9.65 0.55
C TRP A 86 3.39 -8.57 1.11
N CYS A 87 4.69 -8.69 0.78
CA CYS A 87 5.71 -7.78 1.23
C CYS A 87 5.59 -6.42 0.52
N SER A 88 5.33 -6.41 -0.78
CA SER A 88 5.14 -5.19 -1.56
C SER A 88 3.99 -4.33 -1.01
N SER A 89 2.87 -4.94 -0.61
CA SER A 89 1.73 -4.23 0.00
C SER A 89 2.11 -3.51 1.29
N LYS A 90 2.76 -4.20 2.25
CA LYS A 90 3.17 -3.55 3.51
C LYS A 90 4.22 -2.46 3.28
N HIS A 91 5.13 -2.64 2.31
CA HIS A 91 6.15 -1.65 1.99
C HIS A 91 5.57 -0.40 1.35
N ALA A 92 4.61 -0.55 0.43
CA ALA A 92 3.89 0.57 -0.17
C ALA A 92 3.16 1.40 0.90
N LEU A 93 2.42 0.73 1.80
CA LEU A 93 1.72 1.39 2.91
C LEU A 93 2.68 2.11 3.89
N SER A 94 3.79 1.46 4.25
CA SER A 94 4.80 2.06 5.13
C SER A 94 5.47 3.28 4.51
N ALA A 95 5.85 3.18 3.22
CA ALA A 95 6.49 4.27 2.51
C ALA A 95 5.52 5.45 2.28
N MET A 96 4.25 5.19 1.95
CA MET A 96 3.19 6.20 1.88
C MET A 96 3.14 7.03 3.17
N MET A 97 3.08 6.39 4.34
CA MET A 97 3.02 7.08 5.62
C MET A 97 4.25 7.96 5.86
N ARG A 98 5.46 7.46 5.55
CA ARG A 98 6.68 8.26 5.70
C ARG A 98 6.69 9.47 4.76
N LEU A 99 6.17 9.34 3.54
CA LEU A 99 6.06 10.46 2.61
C LEU A 99 5.02 11.51 3.07
N PHE A 100 3.88 11.10 3.64
CA PHE A 100 2.96 12.06 4.25
C PHE A 100 3.58 12.81 5.43
N GLU A 101 4.34 12.12 6.28
CA GLU A 101 5.07 12.75 7.39
C GLU A 101 6.11 13.76 6.89
N VAL A 102 6.86 13.43 5.82
CA VAL A 102 7.80 14.37 5.19
C VAL A 102 7.05 15.55 4.57
N ALA A 103 5.96 15.31 3.84
CA ALA A 103 5.14 16.35 3.24
C ALA A 103 4.62 17.36 4.28
N SER A 104 4.28 16.90 5.49
CA SER A 104 3.80 17.76 6.58
C SER A 104 4.85 18.77 7.10
N LYS A 105 6.12 18.58 6.74
CA LYS A 105 7.27 19.41 7.12
C LYS A 105 7.80 20.26 5.98
N GLU A 106 7.14 20.21 4.83
CA GLU A 106 7.50 20.92 3.61
C GLU A 106 6.39 21.89 3.20
N GLU A 107 6.72 22.87 2.36
CA GLU A 107 5.77 23.85 1.85
C GLU A 107 5.83 23.94 0.32
N GLY A 108 4.77 24.51 -0.28
CA GLY A 108 4.68 24.75 -1.71
C GLY A 108 4.88 23.48 -2.55
N LYS A 109 5.67 23.61 -3.63
CA LYS A 109 5.85 22.54 -4.63
C LYS A 109 6.40 21.23 -4.04
N LYS A 110 7.30 21.29 -3.06
CA LYS A 110 7.87 20.08 -2.45
C LYS A 110 6.83 19.30 -1.64
N CYS A 111 5.99 20.01 -0.89
CA CYS A 111 4.86 19.42 -0.16
C CYS A 111 3.95 18.65 -1.12
N GLU A 112 3.57 19.28 -2.24
CA GLU A 112 2.73 18.68 -3.28
C GLU A 112 3.37 17.44 -3.93
N GLU A 113 4.68 17.49 -4.22
CA GLU A 113 5.43 16.37 -4.78
C GLU A 113 5.40 15.15 -3.86
N TYR A 114 5.63 15.35 -2.55
CA TYR A 114 5.58 14.26 -1.58
C TYR A 114 4.16 13.73 -1.33
N MET A 115 3.15 14.61 -1.26
CA MET A 115 1.75 14.18 -1.14
C MET A 115 1.32 13.35 -2.34
N LYS A 116 1.71 13.76 -3.55
CA LYS A 116 1.42 13.01 -4.77
C LYS A 116 2.10 11.64 -4.76
N ALA A 117 3.38 11.58 -4.41
CA ALA A 117 4.11 10.32 -4.30
C ALA A 117 3.50 9.38 -3.25
N ALA A 118 3.07 9.92 -2.10
CA ALA A 118 2.35 9.16 -1.08
C ALA A 118 1.04 8.59 -1.63
N PHE A 119 0.25 9.41 -2.32
CA PHE A 119 -1.01 8.98 -2.93
C PHE A 119 -0.79 7.92 -4.02
N ASP A 120 0.25 8.06 -4.84
CA ASP A 120 0.60 7.07 -5.86
C ASP A 120 0.95 5.71 -5.23
N LEU A 121 1.64 5.68 -4.08
CA LEU A 121 1.89 4.45 -3.32
C LEU A 121 0.61 3.84 -2.73
N TYR A 122 -0.32 4.68 -2.28
CA TYR A 122 -1.64 4.21 -1.82
C TYR A 122 -2.41 3.55 -2.96
N GLN A 123 -2.45 4.16 -4.14
CA GLN A 123 -3.06 3.58 -5.34
C GLN A 123 -2.36 2.27 -5.75
N LEU A 124 -1.04 2.22 -5.66
CA LEU A 124 -0.25 1.03 -5.95
C LEU A 124 -0.58 -0.13 -5.00
N PHE A 125 -0.79 0.16 -3.70
CA PHE A 125 -1.24 -0.84 -2.74
C PHE A 125 -2.57 -1.48 -3.15
N TRP A 126 -3.56 -0.68 -3.58
CA TRP A 126 -4.84 -1.22 -4.06
C TRP A 126 -4.68 -2.08 -5.31
N LEU A 127 -3.79 -1.67 -6.23
CA LEU A 127 -3.48 -2.49 -7.40
C LEU A 127 -2.87 -3.84 -7.01
N PHE A 128 -1.95 -3.88 -6.05
CA PHE A 128 -1.37 -5.14 -5.54
C PHE A 128 -2.44 -6.06 -4.95
N LYS A 129 -3.37 -5.49 -4.18
CA LYS A 129 -4.49 -6.24 -3.60
C LYS A 129 -5.37 -6.86 -4.70
N GLU A 130 -5.71 -6.11 -5.75
CA GLU A 130 -6.54 -6.63 -6.84
C GLU A 130 -5.83 -7.71 -7.65
N ILE A 131 -4.55 -7.51 -8.01
CA ILE A 131 -3.74 -8.52 -8.72
C ILE A 131 -3.61 -9.80 -7.88
N GLY A 132 -3.37 -9.66 -6.57
CA GLY A 132 -3.28 -10.77 -5.64
C GLY A 132 -4.56 -11.61 -5.57
N ASN A 133 -5.72 -10.95 -5.66
CA ASN A 133 -7.03 -11.62 -5.64
C ASN A 133 -7.35 -12.33 -6.97
N ASP A 134 -6.99 -11.76 -8.12
CA ASP A 134 -7.27 -12.36 -9.42
C ASP A 134 -6.45 -13.65 -9.66
N GLY A 135 -5.23 -13.74 -9.10
CA GLY A 135 -4.42 -14.96 -9.13
C GLY A 135 -5.03 -16.17 -8.40
N THR A 136 -6.05 -15.96 -7.57
CA THR A 136 -6.78 -17.05 -6.88
C THR A 136 -7.94 -17.62 -7.71
N LYS A 137 -8.44 -16.87 -8.70
CA LYS A 137 -9.57 -17.30 -9.55
C LYS A 137 -9.16 -18.31 -10.63
N THR A 138 -7.88 -18.39 -10.97
CA THR A 138 -7.34 -19.30 -12.00
C THR A 138 -6.93 -20.68 -11.47
N LYS A 139 -7.03 -20.95 -10.17
CA LYS A 139 -6.69 -22.25 -9.55
C LYS A 139 -7.89 -23.16 -9.26
N LYS A 140 -9.07 -22.88 -9.81
CA LYS A 140 -10.20 -23.82 -9.84
C LYS A 140 -10.36 -24.38 -11.25
N ALA A 141 -9.58 -25.41 -11.56
CA ALA A 141 -9.81 -26.35 -12.65
C ALA A 141 -9.47 -27.75 -12.14
#